data_AF-A0A9D2EEP5-F1
#
_entry.id   AF-A0A9D2EEP5-F1
#
_cell.length_a   1.000
_cell.length_b   1.000
_cell.length_c   1.000
_cell.angle_alpha   90.00
_cell.angle_beta   90.00
_cell.angle_gamma   90.00
#
_symmetry.space_group_name_H-M   'P 1'
#
loop_
_entity.id
_entity.type
_entity.pdbx_description
1 polymer ?
#
loop_
_entity_poly.entity_id
_entity_poly.type
_entity_poly.pdbx_seq_one_letter_code
_entity_poly.pdbx_strand_id
1 'polypeptide(L)' 'SGKFPVKYYLVAMTFIIFDIEVVFLYPWAVAFSELAVFGLIAMITFLVLITVPFVYEWRRGGLDWN' A
#
# COMPACT_ATOMS: atom_id res chain seq x y z
N SER A 1 -3.88 17.41 -28.06
CA SER A 1 -3.78 16.10 -27.38
C SER A 1 -3.76 16.29 -25.88
N GLY A 2 -4.91 16.19 -25.21
CA GLY A 2 -5.02 16.30 -23.76
C GLY A 2 -4.39 15.08 -23.10
N LYS A 3 -3.11 15.18 -22.73
CA LYS A 3 -2.46 14.16 -21.90
C LYS A 3 -3.00 14.35 -20.50
N PHE A 4 -4.02 13.58 -20.11
CA PHE A 4 -4.39 13.44 -18.71
C PHE A 4 -3.12 13.06 -17.95
N PRO A 5 -2.70 13.84 -16.93
CA PRO A 5 -1.44 13.55 -16.29
C PRO A 5 -1.53 12.22 -15.55
N VAL A 6 -0.75 11.23 -15.99
CA VAL A 6 -0.70 9.86 -15.43
C VAL A 6 -0.50 9.88 -13.91
N LYS A 7 0.11 10.94 -13.38
CA LYS A 7 0.22 11.25 -11.96
C LYS A 7 -1.10 11.19 -11.17
N TYR A 8 -2.23 11.67 -11.70
CA TYR A 8 -3.50 11.59 -10.98
C TYR A 8 -4.00 10.14 -10.86
N TYR A 9 -3.75 9.33 -11.88
CA TYR A 9 -4.08 7.91 -11.86
C TYR A 9 -3.20 7.15 -10.85
N LEU A 10 -1.90 7.41 -10.81
CA LEU A 10 -0.98 6.77 -9.86
C LEU A 10 -1.33 7.09 -8.40
N VAL A 11 -1.68 8.35 -8.10
CA VAL A 11 -2.16 8.75 -6.76
C VAL A 11 -3.47 8.04 -6.40
N ALA A 12 -4.43 7.97 -7.33
CA ALA A 12 -5.70 7.28 -7.09
C ALA A 12 -5.51 5.76 -6.90
N MET A 13 -4.64 5.14 -7.70
CA MET A 13 -4.34 3.71 -7.60
C MET A 13 -3.62 3.39 -6.28
N THR A 14 -2.66 4.23 -5.87
CA THR A 14 -2.01 4.13 -4.56
C THR A 14 -3.02 4.23 -3.43
N PHE A 15 -3.93 5.21 -3.50
CA PHE A 15 -4.96 5.40 -2.49
C PHE A 15 -5.87 4.17 -2.36
N ILE A 16 -6.30 3.59 -3.47
CA ILE A 16 -7.11 2.35 -3.48
C ILE A 16 -6.34 1.19 -2.84
N ILE A 17 -5.06 1.02 -3.18
CA ILE A 17 -4.23 -0.06 -2.62
C ILE A 17 -4.04 0.12 -1.11
N PHE A 18 -3.75 1.34 -0.66
CA PHE A 18 -3.58 1.66 0.74
C PHE A 18 -4.87 1.43 1.54
N ASP A 19 -6.03 1.82 0.99
CA ASP A 19 -7.32 1.59 1.64
C ASP A 19 -7.61 0.08 1.79
N ILE A 20 -7.25 -0.71 0.78
CA ILE A 20 -7.32 -2.18 0.85
C ILE A 20 -6.38 -2.73 1.94
N GLU A 21 -5.14 -2.24 2.06
CA GLU A 21 -4.23 -2.66 3.14
C GLU A 21 -4.84 -2.44 4.52
N VAL A 22 -5.51 -1.30 4.74
CA VAL A 22 -6.18 -0.98 6.01
C VAL A 22 -7.35 -1.92 6.28
N VAL A 23 -8.13 -2.28 5.25
CA VAL A 23 -9.21 -3.27 5.36
C VAL A 23 -8.68 -4.64 5.81
N PHE A 24 -7.47 -5.04 5.38
CA PHE A 24 -6.82 -6.28 5.83
C PHE A 24 -6.18 -6.16 7.22
N LEU A 25 -5.68 -4.97 7.59
CA LEU A 25 -5.15 -4.70 8.94
C LEU A 25 -6.24 -4.76 10.01
N TYR A 26 -7.47 -4.36 9.71
CA TYR A 26 -8.55 -4.30 10.69
C TYR A 26 -8.89 -5.66 11.33
N PRO A 27 -9.22 -6.73 10.59
CA PRO A 27 -9.49 -8.04 11.18
C PRO A 27 -8.25 -8.64 11.85
N TRP A 28 -7.05 -8.37 11.33
CA TRP A 28 -5.82 -8.80 12.00
C TRP A 28 -5.64 -8.14 13.37
N ALA A 29 -5.89 -6.83 13.48
CA ALA A 29 -5.79 -6.10 14.73
C ALA A 29 -6.83 -6.59 15.75
N VAL A 30 -8.05 -6.92 15.30
CA VAL A 30 -9.10 -7.49 16.15
C VAL A 30 -8.73 -8.89 16.62
N ALA A 31 -8.11 -9.72 15.77
CA ALA A 31 -7.68 -11.08 16.10
C ALA A 31 -6.24 -11.17 16.65
N PHE A 32 -5.62 -10.03 16.98
CA PHE A 32 -4.20 -9.97 17.35
C PHE A 32 -3.85 -10.86 18.56
N SER A 33 -4.78 -11.00 19.52
CA SER A 33 -4.60 -11.85 20.70
C SER A 33 -4.51 -13.34 20.38
N GLU A 34 -5.08 -13.80 19.26
CA GLU A 34 -5.08 -15.22 18.88
C GLU A 34 -3.91 -15.59 17.97
N LEU A 35 -3.47 -14.66 17.11
CA LEU A 35 -2.40 -14.94 16.14
C LEU A 35 -0.97 -14.74 16.69
N ALA A 36 -0.82 -14.05 17.83
CA ALA A 36 0.45 -13.82 18.53
C ALA A 36 1.60 -13.41 17.56
N VAL A 37 2.79 -13.98 17.72
CA VAL A 37 3.99 -13.63 16.92
C VAL A 37 3.86 -14.02 15.45
N PHE A 38 3.11 -15.09 15.14
CA PHE A 38 2.91 -15.55 13.77
C PHE A 38 2.12 -14.51 12.96
N GLY A 39 1.04 -13.98 13.54
CA GLY A 39 0.27 -12.89 12.93
C GLY A 39 1.10 -11.64 12.70
N LEU A 40 2.00 -11.33 13.63
CA LEU A 40 2.87 -10.15 13.51
C LEU A 40 3.85 -10.27 12.33
N ILE A 41 4.48 -11.43 12.16
CA ILE A 41 5.38 -11.68 11.02
C ILE A 41 4.58 -11.68 9.70
N ALA A 42 3.41 -12.30 9.68
CA ALA A 42 2.54 -12.33 8.50
C ALA A 42 2.14 -10.91 8.07
N MET A 43 1.75 -10.04 8.99
CA MET A 43 1.36 -8.67 8.65
C MET A 43 2.52 -7.77 8.27
N ILE A 44 3.67 -7.90 8.92
CA ILE A 44 4.87 -7.16 8.48
C ILE A 44 5.24 -7.58 7.05
N THR A 45 5.17 -8.88 6.75
CA THR A 45 5.46 -9.40 5.41
C THR A 45 4.46 -8.86 4.38
N PHE A 46 3.16 -8.83 4.72
CA PHE A 46 2.11 -8.26 3.88
C PHE A 46 2.34 -6.78 3.56
N LEU A 47 2.61 -5.97 4.59
CA LEU A 47 2.89 -4.54 4.42
C LEU A 47 4.12 -4.30 3.56
N VAL A 48 5.22 -5.03 3.81
CA VAL A 48 6.45 -4.90 3.01
C VAL A 48 6.20 -5.29 1.55
N LEU A 49 5.44 -6.36 1.30
CA LEU A 49 5.14 -6.82 -0.06
C LEU A 49 4.43 -5.78 -0.91
N ILE A 50 3.55 -4.98 -0.33
CA ILE A 50 2.75 -4.00 -1.06
C ILE A 50 3.39 -2.60 -1.01
N THR A 51 4.04 -2.24 0.10
CA THR A 51 4.76 -0.96 0.24
C THR A 51 6.03 -0.90 -0.62
N VAL A 52 6.75 -2.01 -0.84
CA VAL A 52 7.97 -2.02 -1.66
C VAL A 52 7.71 -1.61 -3.12
N PRO A 53 6.72 -2.20 -3.83
CA PRO A 53 6.29 -1.73 -5.15
C PRO A 53 5.89 -0.25 -5.16
N PHE A 54 5.18 0.22 -4.13
CA PHE A 54 4.79 1.62 -4.02
C PHE A 54 6.00 2.56 -3.93
N VAL A 55 6.97 2.25 -3.07
CA VAL A 55 8.21 3.02 -2.93
C VAL A 55 9.03 2.98 -4.22
N TYR A 56 8.98 1.88 -4.96
CA TYR A 56 9.63 1.75 -6.26
C TYR A 56 9.03 2.68 -7.32
N GLU A 57 7.71 2.76 -7.40
CA GLU A 57 7.00 3.66 -8.31
C GLU A 57 7.23 5.12 -7.94
N TRP A 58 7.28 5.46 -6.65
CA TRP A 58 7.68 6.78 -6.18
C TRP A 58 9.10 7.12 -6.65
N ARG A 59 10.09 6.25 -6.38
CA ARG A 59 11.49 6.50 -6.76
C ARG A 59 11.73 6.62 -8.27
N ARG A 60 10.85 6.05 -9.10
CA ARG A 60 10.89 6.21 -10.56
C ARG A 60 10.28 7.53 -11.07
N GLY A 61 9.88 8.44 -10.17
CA GLY A 61 9.32 9.73 -10.54
C GLY A 61 7.82 9.71 -10.84
N GLY A 62 7.09 8.68 -10.39
CA GLY A 62 5.63 8.61 -10.52
C GLY A 62 4.88 9.73 -9.77
N LEU A 63 5.57 10.38 -8.82
CA LEU A 63 5.04 11.44 -7.94
C LEU A 63 5.78 12.79 -8.08
N ASP A 64 6.71 12.94 -9.02
CA ASP A 64 7.40 14.22 -9.22
C ASP A 64 6.46 15.28 -9.84
N TRP A 65 6.57 16.51 -9.34
CA TRP A 65 5.66 17.63 -9.64
C TRP A 65 6.29 18.77 -10.45
N ASN A 66 7.41 18.53 -11.13
CA ASN A 66 7.97 19.44 -12.14
C ASN A 66 7.54 19.03 -13.56
#